data_AF-A0A0J1CMM4-F1
#
_entry.id   AF-A0A0J1CMM4-F1
#
_cell.length_a   1.000
_cell.length_b   1.000
_cell.length_c   1.000
_cell.angle_alpha   90.00
_cell.angle_beta   90.00
_cell.angle_gamma   90.00
#
_symmetry.space_group_name_H-M   'P 1'
#
loop_
_entity.id
_entity.type
_entity.pdbx_description
1 polymer ?
#
loop_
_entity_poly.entity_id
_entity_poly.type
_entity_poly.pdbx_seq_one_letter_code
_entity_poly.pdbx_strand_id
1 'polypeptide(L)'
;MSHAIFALAAARASVVSAAENADAAHKAQSQLLVRKADAEAASAAALTDFRAGKIDQATASLLKASADADVQDLQALIDGSATVLTAINDELAQAQAKAAQAETAARNEELALVAKELDEQIQALEKVFLDAIRERGRIYAKQNPKSSGSIGSAFNFYRASPELDALVRQNAIPKAA
;
A
#
# COMPACT_ATOMS: atom_id res chain seq x y z
N MET A 1 10.71 -17.61 1.57
CA MET A 1 9.73 -16.52 1.39
C MET A 1 10.19 -15.34 2.21
N SER A 2 10.20 -14.14 1.62
CA SER A 2 10.75 -12.91 2.21
C SER A 2 9.91 -12.46 3.42
N HIS A 3 10.57 -11.90 4.45
CA HIS A 3 9.90 -11.42 5.66
C HIS A 3 8.96 -10.23 5.35
N ALA A 4 9.34 -9.35 4.41
CA ALA A 4 8.49 -8.20 4.06
C ALA A 4 7.23 -8.60 3.29
N ILE A 5 7.24 -9.69 2.51
CA ILE A 5 6.04 -10.19 1.83
C ILE A 5 5.00 -10.68 2.86
N PHE A 6 5.43 -11.39 3.90
CA PHE A 6 4.52 -11.78 4.98
C PHE A 6 3.98 -10.58 5.76
N ALA A 7 4.83 -9.59 6.03
CA ALA A 7 4.41 -8.35 6.69
C ALA A 7 3.38 -7.57 5.84
N LEU A 8 3.58 -7.51 4.51
CA LEU A 8 2.62 -6.90 3.58
C LEU A 8 1.29 -7.66 3.56
N ALA A 9 1.31 -8.99 3.52
CA ALA A 9 0.10 -9.80 3.55
C ALA A 9 -0.70 -9.56 4.85
N ALA A 10 -0.03 -9.55 6.00
CA ALA A 10 -0.65 -9.26 7.29
C ALA A 10 -1.21 -7.83 7.35
N ALA A 11 -0.47 -6.84 6.86
CA ALA A 11 -0.92 -5.44 6.82
C ALA A 11 -2.16 -5.27 5.92
N ARG A 12 -2.20 -5.94 4.77
CA ARG A 12 -3.38 -5.94 3.88
C ARG A 12 -4.59 -6.62 4.53
N ALA A 13 -4.40 -7.74 5.22
CA ALA A 13 -5.47 -8.39 5.97
C ALA A 13 -6.03 -7.47 7.07
N SER A 14 -5.16 -6.73 7.76
CA SER A 14 -5.58 -5.73 8.74
C SER A 14 -6.41 -4.60 8.13
N VAL A 15 -6.09 -4.13 6.92
CA VAL A 15 -6.90 -3.13 6.21
C VAL A 15 -8.29 -3.67 5.88
N VAL A 16 -8.39 -4.91 5.42
CA VAL A 16 -9.68 -5.54 5.12
C VAL A 16 -10.54 -5.60 6.38
N SER A 17 -9.99 -6.12 7.48
CA SER A 17 -10.73 -6.20 8.75
C SER A 17 -11.16 -4.82 9.27
N ALA A 18 -10.29 -3.81 9.21
CA ALA A 18 -10.63 -2.45 9.63
C ALA A 18 -11.71 -1.82 8.72
N ALA A 19 -11.67 -2.09 7.42
CA ALA A 19 -12.67 -1.60 6.47
C ALA A 19 -14.04 -2.26 6.68
N GLU A 20 -14.08 -3.57 6.96
CA GLU A 20 -15.30 -4.29 7.32
C GLU A 20 -15.92 -3.73 8.61
N ASN A 21 -15.10 -3.46 9.62
CA ASN A 21 -15.54 -2.84 10.87
C ASN A 21 -16.10 -1.42 10.65
N ALA A 22 -15.42 -0.61 9.82
CA ALA A 22 -15.88 0.73 9.46
C ALA A 22 -17.23 0.70 8.74
N ASP A 23 -17.38 -0.17 7.74
CA ASP A 23 -18.63 -0.34 7.00
C ASP A 23 -19.77 -0.81 7.90
N ALA A 24 -19.52 -1.79 8.78
CA ALA A 24 -20.51 -2.25 9.76
C ALA A 24 -20.95 -1.13 10.71
N ALA A 25 -20.02 -0.32 11.22
CA ALA A 25 -20.32 0.80 12.10
C ALA A 25 -21.11 1.92 11.37
N HIS A 26 -20.74 2.26 10.14
CA HIS A 26 -21.48 3.23 9.32
C HIS A 26 -22.89 2.76 8.98
N LYS A 27 -23.08 1.47 8.71
CA LYS A 27 -24.41 0.86 8.54
C LYS A 27 -25.24 0.95 9.80
N ALA A 28 -24.69 0.60 10.97
CA ALA A 28 -25.38 0.72 12.24
C ALA A 28 -25.80 2.17 12.53
N GLN A 29 -24.92 3.14 12.26
CA GLN A 29 -25.24 4.56 12.42
C GLN A 29 -26.36 5.02 11.48
N SER A 30 -26.30 4.58 10.23
CA SER A 30 -27.34 4.90 9.24
C SER A 30 -28.70 4.35 9.67
N GLN A 31 -28.75 3.15 10.27
CA GLN A 31 -29.97 2.58 10.83
C GLN A 31 -30.54 3.40 11.99
N LEU A 32 -29.68 3.92 12.88
CA LEU A 32 -30.12 4.79 13.97
C LEU A 32 -30.73 6.10 13.44
N LEU A 33 -30.11 6.70 12.42
CA LEU A 33 -30.64 7.91 11.78
C LEU A 33 -32.00 7.68 11.11
N VAL A 34 -32.18 6.55 10.41
CA VAL A 34 -33.47 6.17 9.82
C VAL A 34 -34.53 6.00 10.90
N ARG A 35 -34.24 5.24 11.96
CA ARG A 35 -35.18 5.04 13.08
C ARG A 35 -35.57 6.35 13.76
N LYS A 36 -34.61 7.29 13.88
CA LYS A 36 -34.89 8.61 14.44
C LYS A 36 -35.87 9.38 13.56
N ALA A 37 -35.65 9.38 12.25
CA ALA A 37 -36.55 10.03 11.29
C ALA A 37 -37.97 9.40 11.34
N ASP A 38 -38.07 8.08 11.48
CA ASP A 38 -39.35 7.38 11.61
C ASP A 38 -40.08 7.76 12.91
N ALA A 39 -39.36 7.89 14.03
CA ALA A 39 -39.93 8.33 15.31
C ALA A 39 -40.38 9.82 15.26
N GLU A 40 -39.60 10.69 14.63
CA GLU A 40 -39.99 12.09 14.37
C GLU A 40 -41.25 12.17 13.50
N ALA A 41 -41.35 11.32 12.47
CA ALA A 41 -42.53 11.21 11.62
C ALA A 41 -43.76 10.70 12.40
N ALA A 42 -43.59 9.73 13.30
CA ALA A 42 -44.66 9.22 14.17
C ALA A 42 -45.17 10.32 15.14
N SER A 43 -44.27 11.10 15.73
CA SER A 43 -44.61 12.25 16.58
C SER A 43 -45.42 13.30 15.79
N ALA A 44 -45.01 13.61 14.56
CA ALA A 44 -45.73 14.53 13.68
C ALA A 44 -47.08 13.99 13.21
N ALA A 45 -47.18 12.68 12.94
CA ALA A 45 -48.42 12.02 12.54
C ALA A 45 -49.48 12.07 13.65
N ALA A 46 -49.09 11.82 14.91
CA ALA A 46 -49.99 11.92 16.06
C ALA A 46 -50.64 13.31 16.18
N LEU A 47 -49.86 14.39 15.98
CA LEU A 47 -50.38 15.75 15.96
C LEU A 47 -51.32 16.01 14.76
N THR A 48 -51.00 15.45 13.61
CA THR A 48 -51.79 15.60 12.39
C THR A 48 -53.14 14.90 12.53
N ASP A 49 -53.16 13.66 13.04
CA ASP A 49 -54.39 12.89 13.23
C ASP A 49 -55.30 13.49 14.30
N PHE A 50 -54.73 14.09 15.35
CA PHE A 50 -55.49 14.89 16.31
C PHE A 50 -56.15 16.10 15.66
N ARG A 51 -55.39 16.88 14.89
CA ARG A 51 -55.92 18.06 14.17
C ARG A 51 -56.99 17.70 13.15
N ALA A 52 -56.88 16.50 12.55
CA ALA A 52 -57.88 15.95 11.64
C ALA A 52 -59.10 15.36 12.37
N GLY A 53 -59.12 15.35 13.71
CA GLY A 53 -60.22 14.81 14.51
C GLY A 53 -60.34 13.29 14.46
N LYS A 54 -59.31 12.57 14.02
CA LYS A 54 -59.32 11.10 13.91
C LYS A 54 -59.10 10.42 15.26
N ILE A 55 -58.36 11.08 16.15
CA ILE A 55 -58.04 10.61 17.50
C ILE A 55 -58.31 11.72 18.52
N ASP A 56 -58.54 11.34 19.77
CA ASP A 56 -58.73 12.30 20.85
C ASP A 56 -57.39 12.88 21.36
N GLN A 57 -57.49 13.93 22.18
CA GLN A 57 -56.32 14.64 22.70
C GLN A 57 -55.43 13.75 23.58
N ALA A 58 -56.04 12.85 24.37
CA ALA A 58 -55.31 11.98 25.29
C ALA A 58 -54.49 10.92 24.53
N THR A 59 -55.05 10.33 23.47
CA THR A 59 -54.33 9.39 22.61
C THR A 59 -53.20 10.10 21.86
N ALA A 60 -53.47 11.28 21.31
CA ALA A 60 -52.48 12.05 20.59
C ALA A 60 -51.29 12.48 21.46
N SER A 61 -51.56 12.93 22.70
CA SER A 61 -50.51 13.34 23.62
C SER A 61 -49.64 12.16 24.07
N LEU A 62 -50.25 10.99 24.31
CA LEU A 62 -49.53 9.77 24.66
C LEU A 62 -48.63 9.30 23.51
N LEU A 63 -49.17 9.20 22.29
CA LEU A 63 -48.40 8.78 21.10
C LEU A 63 -47.23 9.73 20.84
N LYS A 64 -47.49 11.04 20.91
CA LYS A 64 -46.46 12.06 20.75
C LYS A 64 -45.38 11.94 21.83
N ALA A 65 -45.77 11.83 23.10
CA ALA A 65 -44.81 11.73 24.20
C ALA A 65 -43.93 10.48 24.11
N SER A 66 -44.51 9.34 23.70
CA SER A 66 -43.75 8.11 23.44
C SER A 66 -42.75 8.31 22.30
N ALA A 67 -43.19 8.87 21.16
CA ALA A 67 -42.31 9.09 20.01
C ALA A 67 -41.21 10.12 20.31
N ASP A 68 -41.51 11.18 21.07
CA ASP A 68 -40.51 12.17 21.49
C ASP A 68 -39.44 11.53 22.41
N ALA A 69 -39.84 10.61 23.30
CA ALA A 69 -38.91 9.88 24.15
C ALA A 69 -37.99 8.97 23.32
N ASP A 70 -38.55 8.25 22.34
CA ASP A 70 -37.76 7.44 21.40
C ASP A 70 -36.75 8.30 20.62
N VAL A 71 -37.13 9.50 20.19
CA VAL A 71 -36.22 10.45 19.52
C VAL A 71 -35.07 10.87 20.43
N GLN A 72 -35.33 11.12 21.72
CA GLN A 72 -34.29 11.49 22.69
C GLN A 72 -33.32 10.33 22.92
N ASP A 73 -33.83 9.12 23.12
CA ASP A 73 -33.00 7.92 23.31
C ASP A 73 -32.16 7.61 22.07
N LEU A 74 -32.74 7.71 20.88
CA LEU A 74 -32.02 7.54 19.61
C LEU A 74 -30.96 8.61 19.40
N GLN A 75 -31.23 9.86 19.77
CA GLN A 75 -30.24 10.93 19.70
C GLN A 75 -29.05 10.65 20.62
N ALA A 76 -29.29 10.18 21.84
CA ALA A 76 -28.21 9.80 22.76
C ALA A 76 -27.34 8.67 22.19
N LEU A 77 -27.95 7.67 21.53
CA LEU A 77 -27.21 6.60 20.84
C LEU A 77 -26.39 7.11 19.64
N ILE A 78 -26.96 8.03 18.85
CA ILE A 78 -26.29 8.67 17.70
C ILE A 78 -25.09 9.51 18.15
N ASP A 79 -25.22 10.22 19.28
CA ASP A 79 -24.12 11.01 19.84
C ASP A 79 -23.01 10.10 20.40
N GLY A 80 -23.39 8.99 21.04
CA GLY A 80 -22.45 7.98 21.52
C GLY A 80 -21.67 7.28 20.40
N SER A 81 -22.34 6.95 19.29
CA SER A 81 -21.72 6.26 18.16
C SER A 81 -20.75 7.14 17.36
N ALA A 82 -20.88 8.47 17.41
CA ALA A 82 -19.95 9.39 16.74
C ALA A 82 -18.51 9.19 17.22
N THR A 83 -18.31 9.02 18.54
CA THR A 83 -16.99 8.75 19.13
C THR A 83 -16.42 7.41 18.66
N VAL A 84 -17.28 6.39 18.57
CA VAL A 84 -16.89 5.05 18.09
C VAL A 84 -16.50 5.09 16.62
N LEU A 85 -17.26 5.81 15.78
CA LEU A 85 -16.95 5.99 14.37
C LEU A 85 -15.62 6.72 14.15
N THR A 86 -15.32 7.75 14.95
CA THR A 86 -14.01 8.41 14.90
C THR A 86 -12.88 7.42 15.20
N ALA A 87 -13.00 6.64 16.27
CA ALA A 87 -11.97 5.65 16.63
C ALA A 87 -11.76 4.57 15.55
N ILE A 88 -12.85 4.08 14.95
CA ILE A 88 -12.78 3.08 13.87
C ILE A 88 -12.16 3.68 12.59
N ASN A 89 -12.49 4.93 12.26
CA ASN A 89 -11.90 5.60 11.11
C ASN A 89 -10.40 5.87 11.31
N ASP A 90 -9.98 6.22 12.53
CA ASP A 90 -8.57 6.34 12.88
C ASP A 90 -7.83 5.00 12.76
N GLU A 91 -8.45 3.90 13.21
CA GLU A 91 -7.91 2.55 13.05
C GLU A 91 -7.73 2.17 11.56
N LEU A 92 -8.74 2.45 10.72
CA LEU A 92 -8.66 2.22 9.28
C LEU A 92 -7.53 3.04 8.64
N ALA A 93 -7.41 4.32 8.99
CA ALA A 93 -6.34 5.18 8.49
C ALA A 93 -4.95 4.66 8.90
N GLN A 94 -4.80 4.20 10.15
CA GLN A 94 -3.56 3.59 10.62
C GLN A 94 -3.24 2.27 9.90
N ALA A 95 -4.23 1.42 9.67
CA ALA A 95 -4.06 0.18 8.93
C ALA A 95 -3.61 0.44 7.48
N GLN A 96 -4.22 1.43 6.82
CA GLN A 96 -3.84 1.84 5.46
C GLN A 96 -2.40 2.38 5.41
N ALA A 97 -2.01 3.22 6.37
CA ALA A 97 -0.65 3.73 6.47
C ALA A 97 0.38 2.60 6.65
N LYS A 98 0.08 1.63 7.53
CA LYS A 98 0.94 0.44 7.73
C LYS A 98 1.06 -0.40 6.46
N ALA A 99 -0.04 -0.59 5.71
CA ALA A 99 -0.01 -1.33 4.45
C ALA A 99 0.87 -0.62 3.40
N ALA A 100 0.77 0.70 3.27
CA ALA A 100 1.61 1.48 2.34
C ALA A 100 3.10 1.40 2.69
N GLN A 101 3.44 1.46 3.98
CA GLN A 101 4.82 1.27 4.46
C GLN A 101 5.32 -0.14 4.16
N ALA A 102 4.51 -1.18 4.43
CA ALA A 102 4.87 -2.57 4.17
C ALA A 102 5.06 -2.84 2.67
N GLU A 103 4.29 -2.18 1.79
CA GLU A 103 4.42 -2.30 0.34
C GLU A 103 5.74 -1.72 -0.16
N THR A 104 6.12 -0.55 0.36
CA THR A 104 7.42 0.05 0.08
C THR A 104 8.57 -0.84 0.55
N ALA A 105 8.45 -1.41 1.75
CA ALA A 105 9.46 -2.32 2.28
C ALA A 105 9.59 -3.61 1.44
N ALA A 106 8.47 -4.21 1.03
CA ALA A 106 8.47 -5.40 0.18
C ALA A 106 9.10 -5.12 -1.18
N ARG A 107 8.77 -3.99 -1.81
CA ARG A 107 9.38 -3.57 -3.08
C ARG A 107 10.88 -3.35 -2.96
N ASN A 108 11.34 -2.74 -1.87
CA ASN A 108 12.76 -2.54 -1.63
C ASN A 108 13.50 -3.87 -1.43
N GLU A 109 12.90 -4.84 -0.72
CA GLU A 109 13.48 -6.18 -0.57
C GLU A 109 13.56 -6.90 -1.92
N GLU A 110 12.52 -6.81 -2.76
CA GLU A 110 12.53 -7.36 -4.12
C GLU A 110 13.64 -6.74 -4.98
N LEU A 111 13.77 -5.41 -4.98
CA LEU A 111 14.83 -4.71 -5.70
C LEU A 111 16.22 -5.10 -5.20
N ALA A 112 16.40 -5.31 -3.89
CA ALA A 112 17.66 -5.74 -3.31
C ALA A 112 18.03 -7.17 -3.75
N LEU A 113 17.05 -8.08 -3.86
CA LEU A 113 17.28 -9.42 -4.38
C LEU A 113 17.67 -9.39 -5.86
N VAL A 114 16.96 -8.60 -6.68
CA VAL A 114 17.30 -8.43 -8.10
C VAL A 114 18.69 -7.83 -8.28
N ALA A 115 19.05 -6.82 -7.49
CA ALA A 115 20.39 -6.23 -7.52
C ALA A 115 21.46 -7.27 -7.19
N LYS A 116 21.24 -8.09 -6.15
CA LYS A 116 22.16 -9.16 -5.78
C LYS A 116 22.31 -10.21 -6.89
N GLU A 117 21.22 -10.61 -7.53
CA GLU A 117 21.25 -11.54 -8.66
C GLU A 117 22.03 -10.96 -9.85
N LEU A 118 21.85 -9.67 -10.14
CA LEU A 118 22.60 -8.98 -11.18
C LEU A 118 24.09 -8.87 -10.82
N ASP A 119 24.45 -8.60 -9.57
CA ASP A 119 25.83 -8.57 -9.11
C ASP A 119 26.50 -9.94 -9.30
N GLU A 120 25.82 -11.03 -8.95
CA GLU A 120 26.31 -12.40 -9.17
C GLU A 120 26.52 -12.71 -10.67
N GLN A 121 25.59 -12.26 -11.52
CA GLN A 121 25.73 -12.40 -12.98
C GLN A 121 26.89 -11.57 -13.53
N ILE A 122 27.07 -10.34 -13.05
CA ILE A 122 28.19 -9.47 -13.44
C ILE A 122 29.51 -10.13 -13.08
N GLN A 123 29.65 -10.67 -11.87
CA GLN A 123 30.87 -11.37 -11.44
C GLN A 123 31.15 -12.62 -12.29
N ALA A 124 30.11 -13.38 -12.64
CA ALA A 124 30.25 -14.54 -13.52
C ALA A 124 30.71 -14.14 -14.93
N LEU A 125 30.12 -13.10 -15.51
CA LEU A 125 30.49 -12.58 -16.83
C LEU A 125 31.88 -11.94 -16.82
N GLU A 126 32.23 -11.21 -15.76
CA GLU A 126 33.57 -10.63 -15.58
C GLU A 126 34.64 -11.72 -15.60
N LYS A 127 34.42 -12.84 -14.91
CA LYS A 127 35.34 -13.98 -14.93
C LYS A 127 35.54 -14.51 -16.35
N VAL A 128 34.47 -14.72 -17.11
CA VAL A 128 34.52 -15.18 -18.50
C VAL A 128 35.26 -14.18 -19.38
N PHE A 129 34.98 -12.90 -19.20
CA PHE A 129 35.63 -11.82 -19.92
C PHE A 129 37.14 -11.77 -19.64
N LEU A 130 37.55 -11.86 -18.37
CA LEU A 130 38.97 -11.90 -17.97
C LEU A 130 39.69 -13.14 -18.52
N ASP A 131 39.02 -14.30 -18.54
CA ASP A 131 39.58 -15.51 -19.15
C ASP A 131 39.84 -15.32 -20.66
N ALA A 132 38.92 -14.67 -21.39
CA ALA A 132 39.09 -14.34 -22.80
C ALA A 132 40.23 -13.31 -23.03
N ILE A 133 40.31 -12.27 -22.19
CA ILE A 133 41.39 -11.27 -22.23
C ILE A 133 42.75 -11.92 -21.98
N ARG A 134 42.83 -12.83 -21.00
CA ARG A 134 44.05 -13.58 -20.69
C ARG A 134 44.52 -14.39 -21.90
N GLU A 135 43.62 -15.10 -22.57
CA GLU A 135 43.98 -15.90 -23.74
C GLU A 135 44.39 -15.03 -24.94
N ARG A 136 43.69 -13.91 -25.18
CA ARG A 136 44.08 -12.95 -26.20
C ARG A 136 45.47 -12.35 -25.91
N GLY A 137 45.75 -12.03 -24.65
CA GLY A 137 47.06 -11.54 -24.20
C GLY A 137 48.17 -12.56 -24.44
N ARG A 138 47.91 -13.86 -24.19
CA ARG A 138 48.85 -14.95 -24.54
C ARG A 138 49.15 -15.01 -26.03
N ILE A 139 48.12 -14.91 -26.87
CA ILE A 139 48.31 -14.90 -28.34
C ILE A 139 49.12 -13.66 -28.77
N TYR A 140 48.80 -12.48 -28.23
CA TYR A 140 49.53 -11.25 -28.52
C TYR A 140 51.01 -11.33 -28.12
N ALA A 141 51.31 -11.89 -26.95
CA ALA A 141 52.69 -12.12 -26.48
C ALA A 141 53.48 -13.05 -27.42
N LYS A 142 52.85 -14.10 -27.94
CA LYS A 142 53.46 -15.00 -28.94
C LYS A 142 53.73 -14.29 -30.26
N GLN A 143 52.85 -13.37 -30.68
CA GLN A 143 53.00 -12.59 -31.91
C GLN A 143 54.05 -11.48 -31.78
N ASN A 144 54.28 -10.96 -30.57
CA ASN A 144 55.19 -9.85 -30.30
C ASN A 144 56.18 -10.22 -29.18
N PRO A 145 57.11 -11.16 -29.44
CA PRO A 145 58.07 -11.59 -28.43
C PRO A 145 59.01 -10.43 -28.08
N LYS A 146 58.78 -9.79 -26.93
CA LYS A 146 59.72 -8.83 -26.34
C LYS A 146 60.80 -9.57 -25.56
N SER A 147 62.01 -9.03 -25.50
CA SER A 147 63.15 -9.62 -24.77
C SER A 147 62.95 -9.70 -23.24
N SER A 148 61.98 -8.97 -22.70
CA SER A 148 61.49 -9.11 -21.32
C SER A 148 60.07 -9.66 -21.39
N GLY A 149 59.79 -10.76 -20.70
CA GLY A 149 58.54 -11.54 -20.78
C GLY A 149 57.27 -10.85 -20.25
N SER A 150 57.12 -9.54 -20.41
CA SER A 150 55.95 -8.76 -20.01
C SER A 150 55.06 -8.42 -21.22
N ILE A 151 53.77 -8.69 -21.06
CA ILE A 151 52.70 -8.40 -22.05
C ILE A 151 52.39 -6.89 -22.13
N GLY A 152 52.89 -6.10 -21.17
CA GLY A 152 52.59 -4.67 -21.05
C GLY A 152 51.12 -4.40 -20.72
N SER A 153 50.60 -3.26 -21.22
CA SER A 153 49.21 -2.86 -21.00
C SER A 153 48.22 -3.71 -21.81
N ALA A 154 47.09 -4.09 -21.19
CA ALA A 154 45.99 -4.77 -21.87
C ALA A 154 45.39 -3.94 -23.02
N PHE A 155 45.52 -2.61 -22.96
CA PHE A 155 45.06 -1.69 -24.00
C PHE A 155 45.80 -1.84 -25.35
N ASN A 156 46.92 -2.56 -25.37
CA ASN A 156 47.65 -2.85 -26.62
C ASN A 156 46.93 -3.90 -27.49
N PHE A 157 46.04 -4.70 -26.92
CA PHE A 157 45.37 -5.81 -27.62
C PHE A 157 43.88 -5.92 -27.32
N TYR A 158 43.35 -5.10 -26.42
CA TYR A 158 41.95 -4.98 -26.11
C TYR A 158 41.54 -3.50 -26.01
N ARG A 159 40.35 -3.17 -26.51
CA ARG A 159 39.73 -1.86 -26.32
C ARG A 159 38.31 -2.08 -25.82
N ALA A 160 37.92 -1.33 -24.78
CA ALA A 160 36.56 -1.35 -24.26
C ALA A 160 35.56 -0.92 -25.34
N SER A 161 34.33 -1.44 -25.24
CA SER A 161 33.26 -0.97 -26.12
C SER A 161 32.92 0.49 -25.80
N PRO A 162 32.37 1.26 -26.75
CA PRO A 162 31.93 2.63 -26.51
C PRO A 162 30.93 2.74 -25.34
N GLU A 163 30.05 1.77 -25.17
CA GLU A 163 29.05 1.72 -24.10
C GLU A 163 29.69 1.49 -22.73
N LEU A 164 30.68 0.58 -22.65
CA LEU A 164 31.43 0.35 -21.41
C LEU A 164 32.29 1.56 -21.04
N ASP A 165 32.92 2.20 -22.02
CA ASP A 165 33.71 3.42 -21.81
C ASP A 165 32.82 4.59 -21.35
N ALA A 166 31.63 4.75 -21.94
CA ALA A 166 30.64 5.75 -21.55
C ALA A 166 30.08 5.49 -20.13
N LEU A 167 29.77 4.23 -19.80
CA LEU A 167 29.33 3.86 -18.45
C LEU A 167 30.37 4.23 -17.40
N VAL A 168 31.65 3.89 -17.62
CA VAL A 168 32.73 4.12 -16.65
C VAL A 168 33.13 5.59 -16.56
N ARG A 169 33.22 6.30 -17.69
CA ARG A 169 33.73 7.69 -17.71
C ARG A 169 32.66 8.75 -17.51
N GLN A 170 31.42 8.45 -17.88
CA GLN A 170 30.33 9.44 -17.93
C GLN A 170 29.14 9.05 -17.03
N ASN A 171 29.22 7.93 -16.31
CA ASN A 171 28.09 7.37 -15.55
C ASN A 171 26.82 7.20 -16.40
N ALA A 172 26.99 6.96 -17.70
CA ALA A 172 25.87 6.80 -18.62
C ALA A 172 25.30 5.37 -18.50
N ILE A 173 23.99 5.25 -18.29
CA ILE A 173 23.30 3.94 -18.29
C ILE A 173 23.22 3.45 -19.75
N PRO A 174 23.79 2.27 -20.09
CA PRO A 174 23.73 1.73 -21.45
C PRO A 174 22.28 1.50 -21.87
N LYS A 175 21.93 1.89 -23.10
CA LYS A 175 20.61 1.60 -23.67
C LYS A 175 20.59 0.16 -24.16
N ALA A 176 19.50 -0.55 -23.89
CA ALA A 176 19.28 -1.88 -24.47
C ALA A 176 19.29 -1.77 -26.00
N ALA A 177 20.06 -2.65 -26.66
CA ALA A 177 20.16 -2.75 -28.11
C ALA A 177 18.97 -3.52 -28.71
#